data_AF-A0A382PCV2-F1
#
_entry.id   AF-A0A382PCV2-F1
#
_cell.length_a   1.000
_cell.length_b   1.000
_cell.length_c   1.000
_cell.angle_alpha   90.00
_cell.angle_beta   90.00
_cell.angle_gamma   90.00
#
_symmetry.space_group_name_H-M   'P 1'
#
loop_
_entity.id
_entity.type
_entity.pdbx_description
1 polymer ?
#
loop_
_entity_poly.entity_id
_entity_poly.type
_entity_poly.pdbx_seq_one_letter_code
_entity_poly.pdbx_strand_id
1 'polypeptide(L)'
;MPKVVKEKKVTFKKTEDPFYIKCDVHPWMKAWTTVVDHPYFAVSDTNGNYKIAGIPAGDYEVVFWHEKAKGMGGIGEYKVTIGKDGETAAVTTQDHQFVRPKKKK
;
A
#
# COMPACT_ATOMS: atom_id res chain seq x y z
N MET A 1 9.86 25.24 27.08
CA MET A 1 9.46 24.50 25.87
C MET A 1 9.91 23.06 26.02
N PRO A 2 9.04 22.05 25.86
CA PRO A 2 9.50 20.66 25.83
C PRO A 2 10.52 20.48 24.70
N LYS A 3 11.54 19.64 24.90
CA LYS A 3 12.53 19.29 23.86
C LYS A 3 11.83 18.43 22.81
N VAL A 4 11.11 19.06 21.89
CA VAL A 4 10.49 18.37 20.75
C VAL A 4 11.54 18.21 19.66
N VAL A 5 11.75 16.97 19.21
CA VAL A 5 12.60 16.68 18.05
C VAL A 5 11.90 17.28 16.83
N LYS A 6 12.43 18.40 16.31
CA LYS A 6 11.85 19.11 15.16
C LYS A 6 12.11 18.38 13.84
N GLU A 7 13.21 17.64 13.75
CA GLU A 7 13.62 16.93 12.55
C GLU A 7 14.31 15.62 12.95
N LYS A 8 13.99 14.53 12.23
CA LYS A 8 14.64 13.22 12.38
C LYS A 8 14.95 12.69 10.99
N LYS A 9 16.25 12.56 10.67
CA LYS A 9 16.71 11.94 9.43
C LYS A 9 16.88 10.43 9.64
N VAL A 10 16.21 9.63 8.81
CA VAL A 10 16.31 8.17 8.81
C VAL A 10 16.66 7.73 7.39
N THR A 11 17.55 6.75 7.25
CA THR A 11 17.90 6.14 5.97
C THR A 11 17.47 4.69 6.00
N PHE A 12 16.64 4.29 5.04
CA PHE A 12 16.17 2.93 4.89
C PHE A 12 17.06 2.20 3.88
N LYS A 13 17.52 1.01 4.25
CA LYS A 13 18.36 0.15 3.38
C LYS A 13 17.60 -1.04 2.80
N LYS A 14 16.35 -1.22 3.24
CA LYS A 14 15.50 -2.36 2.93
C LYS A 14 14.08 -1.86 2.72
N THR A 15 13.30 -2.66 2.03
CA THR A 15 11.84 -2.54 1.96
C THR A 15 11.26 -2.66 3.35
N GLU A 16 10.31 -1.81 3.69
CA GLU A 16 9.63 -1.78 4.98
C GLU A 16 8.12 -1.83 4.76
N ASP A 17 7.44 -2.68 5.52
CA ASP A 17 5.99 -2.73 5.56
C ASP A 17 5.39 -1.37 5.98
N PRO A 18 4.13 -1.09 5.63
CA PRO A 18 3.47 0.16 5.99
C PRO A 18 3.54 0.44 7.49
N PHE A 19 4.25 1.49 7.85
CA PHE A 19 4.43 1.93 9.23
C PHE A 19 3.86 3.32 9.45
N TYR A 20 3.62 3.62 10.72
CA TYR A 20 2.88 4.79 11.14
C TYR A 20 3.81 5.86 11.72
N ILE A 21 3.76 7.05 11.14
CA ILE A 21 4.41 8.25 11.66
C ILE A 21 3.34 9.11 12.32
N LYS A 22 3.50 9.39 13.62
CA LYS A 22 2.60 10.25 14.38
C LYS A 22 3.33 11.38 15.08
N CYS A 23 2.62 12.47 15.26
CA CYS A 23 3.01 13.52 16.18
C CYS A 23 2.56 13.15 17.61
N ASP A 24 3.46 13.29 18.59
CA ASP A 24 3.12 13.00 19.99
C ASP A 24 2.18 14.05 20.62
N VAL A 25 2.20 15.29 20.10
CA VAL A 25 1.40 16.40 20.64
C VAL A 25 0.08 16.63 19.89
N HIS A 26 -0.04 16.12 18.66
CA HIS A 26 -1.21 16.32 17.81
C HIS A 26 -1.72 14.98 17.31
N PRO A 27 -2.67 14.34 18.03
CA PRO A 27 -3.12 12.98 17.72
C PRO A 27 -3.72 12.80 16.31
N TRP A 28 -4.18 13.88 15.68
CA TRP A 28 -4.71 13.86 14.31
C TRP A 28 -3.62 13.89 13.24
N MET A 29 -2.39 14.31 13.57
CA MET A 29 -1.28 14.36 12.63
C MET A 29 -0.63 13.00 12.53
N LYS A 30 -1.00 12.33 11.45
CA LYS A 30 -0.58 10.98 11.16
C LYS A 30 -0.34 10.77 9.68
N ALA A 31 0.66 9.96 9.38
CA ALA A 31 0.96 9.50 8.05
C ALA A 31 1.26 8.00 8.09
N TRP A 32 0.85 7.31 7.05
CA TRP A 32 1.35 5.97 6.75
C TRP A 32 2.43 6.09 5.69
N THR A 33 3.51 5.35 5.89
CA THR A 33 4.65 5.35 4.98
C THR A 33 5.06 3.91 4.73
N THR A 34 5.36 3.62 3.47
CA THR A 34 5.95 2.35 3.04
C THR A 34 7.24 2.65 2.31
N VAL A 35 8.21 1.75 2.40
CA VAL A 35 9.47 1.86 1.68
C VAL A 35 9.56 0.67 0.75
N VAL A 36 9.66 0.94 -0.55
CA VAL A 36 9.78 -0.09 -1.60
C VAL A 36 11.06 0.13 -2.38
N ASP A 37 11.65 -0.97 -2.87
CA ASP A 37 12.89 -0.99 -3.65
C ASP A 37 12.66 -0.87 -5.17
N HIS A 38 11.40 -0.76 -5.60
CA HIS A 38 10.99 -0.61 -6.99
C HIS A 38 10.15 0.66 -7.21
N PRO A 39 10.12 1.22 -8.44
CA PRO A 39 9.38 2.44 -8.74
C PRO A 39 7.87 2.22 -8.97
N TYR A 40 7.40 0.96 -8.98
CA TYR A 40 6.02 0.62 -9.34
C TYR A 40 5.08 0.74 -8.14
N PHE A 41 4.34 1.85 -8.06
CA PHE A 41 3.28 2.04 -7.07
C PHE A 41 2.15 2.88 -7.66
N ALA A 42 0.95 2.74 -7.10
CA ALA A 42 -0.19 3.60 -7.41
C ALA A 42 -1.05 3.79 -6.15
N VAL A 43 -1.68 4.96 -6.06
CA VAL A 43 -2.73 5.23 -5.07
C VAL A 43 -4.07 5.07 -5.76
N SER A 44 -4.96 4.28 -5.18
CA SER A 44 -6.31 4.11 -5.70
C SER A 44 -7.13 5.41 -5.61
N ASP A 45 -8.00 5.64 -6.59
CA ASP A 45 -8.98 6.72 -6.54
C ASP A 45 -10.11 6.42 -5.51
N THR A 46 -11.09 7.32 -5.42
CA THR A 46 -12.26 7.17 -4.53
C THR A 46 -13.14 5.97 -4.86
N ASN A 47 -13.04 5.44 -6.08
CA ASN A 47 -13.81 4.31 -6.58
C ASN A 47 -13.01 3.00 -6.48
N GLY A 48 -11.76 3.04 -6.00
CA GLY A 48 -10.88 1.89 -5.89
C GLY A 48 -10.08 1.57 -7.17
N ASN A 49 -10.14 2.41 -8.20
CA ASN A 49 -9.37 2.20 -9.42
C ASN A 49 -7.92 2.64 -9.24
N TYR A 50 -7.00 1.88 -9.80
CA TYR A 50 -5.57 2.22 -9.83
C TYR A 50 -4.97 1.84 -11.18
N LYS A 51 -3.88 2.50 -11.55
CA LYS A 51 -3.13 2.18 -12.77
C LYS A 51 -1.64 2.28 -12.51
N ILE A 52 -0.93 1.20 -12.80
CA ILE A 52 0.54 1.16 -12.79
C ILE A 52 0.96 0.86 -14.22
N ALA A 53 1.72 1.77 -14.83
CA ALA A 53 2.16 1.66 -16.23
C ALA A 53 3.64 1.30 -16.31
N GLY A 54 4.05 0.73 -17.45
CA GLY A 54 5.46 0.47 -17.74
C GLY A 54 6.06 -0.72 -16.97
N ILE A 55 5.24 -1.66 -16.51
CA ILE A 55 5.75 -2.90 -15.90
C ILE A 55 6.20 -3.84 -17.02
N PRO A 56 7.46 -4.32 -17.03
CA PRO A 56 7.93 -5.30 -18.00
C PRO A 56 7.15 -6.62 -17.93
N ALA A 57 7.17 -7.41 -18.99
CA ALA A 57 6.55 -8.74 -18.97
C ALA A 57 7.22 -9.67 -17.95
N GLY A 58 6.42 -10.44 -17.21
CA GLY A 58 6.89 -11.32 -16.14
C GLY A 58 5.80 -11.70 -15.14
N ASP A 59 6.18 -12.53 -14.17
CA ASP A 59 5.34 -12.90 -13.03
C ASP A 59 5.64 -11.97 -11.85
N TYR A 60 4.59 -11.34 -11.33
CA TYR A 60 4.69 -10.35 -10.26
C TYR A 60 3.73 -10.66 -9.12
N GLU A 61 4.04 -10.09 -7.97
CA GLU A 61 3.16 -10.06 -6.82
C GLU A 61 2.73 -8.62 -6.57
N VAL A 62 1.42 -8.39 -6.62
CA VAL A 62 0.80 -7.11 -6.32
C VAL A 62 0.41 -7.10 -4.87
N VAL A 63 0.92 -6.10 -4.15
CA VAL A 63 0.66 -5.88 -2.74
C VAL A 63 -0.33 -4.73 -2.59
N PHE A 64 -1.50 -5.01 -2.03
CA PHE A 64 -2.51 -4.01 -1.67
C PHE A 64 -2.49 -3.76 -0.17
N TRP A 65 -2.50 -2.49 0.23
CA TRP A 65 -2.59 -2.10 1.63
C TRP A 65 -3.66 -1.04 1.84
N HIS A 66 -4.44 -1.18 2.92
CA HIS A 66 -5.38 -0.16 3.35
C HIS A 66 -5.57 -0.18 4.87
N GLU A 67 -5.62 1.00 5.51
CA GLU A 67 -5.70 1.16 6.97
C GLU A 67 -6.80 0.30 7.63
N LYS A 68 -7.95 0.20 6.96
CA LYS A 68 -9.14 -0.51 7.45
C LYS A 68 -9.32 -1.90 6.85
N ALA A 69 -8.47 -2.30 5.90
CA ALA A 69 -8.41 -3.70 5.50
C ALA A 69 -7.83 -4.50 6.68
N LYS A 70 -8.40 -5.69 6.91
CA LYS A 70 -8.22 -6.63 8.05
C LYS A 70 -7.33 -6.10 9.18
N GLY A 71 -7.94 -5.77 10.33
CA GLY A 71 -7.29 -5.55 11.63
C GLY A 71 -5.83 -5.05 11.62
N MET A 72 -5.62 -3.75 11.84
CA MET A 72 -4.31 -3.08 11.88
C MET A 72 -3.50 -3.14 10.56
N GLY A 73 -4.10 -2.72 9.45
CA GLY A 73 -3.36 -2.47 8.20
C GLY A 73 -3.12 -3.71 7.34
N GLY A 74 -4.20 -4.42 7.02
CA GLY A 74 -4.14 -5.64 6.23
C GLY A 74 -3.49 -5.43 4.87
N ILE A 75 -2.37 -6.14 4.68
CA ILE A 75 -1.72 -6.35 3.41
C ILE A 75 -2.41 -7.53 2.69
N GLY A 76 -2.74 -7.36 1.42
CA GLY A 76 -3.23 -8.41 0.53
C GLY A 76 -2.23 -8.64 -0.59
N GLU A 77 -1.84 -9.88 -0.81
CA GLU A 77 -0.90 -10.29 -1.84
C GLU A 77 -1.62 -11.01 -2.97
N TYR A 78 -1.30 -10.66 -4.22
CA TYR A 78 -1.95 -11.20 -5.41
C TYR A 78 -0.94 -11.48 -6.51
N LYS A 79 -0.92 -12.70 -7.03
CA LYS A 79 -0.05 -13.06 -8.15
C LYS A 79 -0.65 -12.59 -9.47
N VAL A 80 0.13 -11.90 -10.29
CA VAL A 80 -0.27 -11.37 -11.60
C VAL A 80 0.83 -11.67 -12.61
N THR A 81 0.47 -12.23 -13.76
CA THR A 81 1.39 -12.46 -14.88
C THR A 81 1.12 -11.41 -15.97
N ILE A 82 2.16 -10.69 -16.39
CA ILE A 82 2.09 -9.65 -17.43
C ILE A 82 2.69 -10.20 -18.72
N GLY A 83 1.91 -10.19 -19.81
CA GLY A 83 2.31 -10.65 -21.14
C GLY A 83 3.29 -9.72 -21.87
N LYS A 84 3.95 -10.22 -22.93
CA LYS A 84 4.99 -9.53 -23.71
C LYS A 84 4.49 -8.36 -24.56
N ASP A 85 3.21 -8.32 -24.87
CA ASP A 85 2.60 -7.23 -25.59
C ASP A 85 2.06 -6.27 -24.54
N GLY A 86 2.47 -5.00 -24.56
CA GLY A 86 1.99 -3.94 -23.65
C GLY A 86 0.48 -3.65 -23.72
N GLU A 87 -0.29 -4.61 -24.22
CA GLU A 87 -1.71 -4.76 -24.13
C GLU A 87 -2.04 -5.39 -22.77
N THR A 88 -2.74 -4.60 -21.97
CA THR A 88 -3.33 -4.93 -20.67
C THR A 88 -3.99 -6.32 -20.63
N ALA A 89 -3.22 -7.36 -20.32
CA ALA A 89 -3.65 -8.45 -19.46
C ALA A 89 -3.23 -8.03 -18.04
N ALA A 90 -3.91 -7.12 -17.35
CA ALA A 90 -5.33 -6.99 -17.33
C ALA A 90 -5.69 -5.65 -16.68
N VAL A 91 -6.73 -4.99 -17.19
CA VAL A 91 -7.72 -4.44 -16.26
C VAL A 91 -8.25 -5.66 -15.51
N THR A 92 -7.49 -6.15 -14.53
CA THR A 92 -8.05 -7.12 -13.60
C THR A 92 -8.86 -6.22 -12.70
N THR A 93 -10.12 -5.97 -13.08
CA THR A 93 -11.13 -5.52 -12.14
C THR A 93 -11.28 -6.67 -11.17
N GLN A 94 -10.37 -6.75 -10.20
CA GLN A 94 -10.58 -7.61 -9.06
C GLN A 94 -11.53 -6.80 -8.16
N ASP A 95 -12.83 -7.07 -8.30
CA ASP A 95 -13.87 -6.54 -7.43
C ASP A 95 -13.65 -7.10 -6.01
N HIS A 96 -12.74 -6.45 -5.28
CA HIS A 96 -12.35 -6.87 -3.95
C HIS A 96 -13.35 -6.33 -2.94
N GLN A 97 -14.49 -7.02 -2.81
CA GLN A 97 -15.44 -6.71 -1.75
C GLN A 97 -14.83 -7.12 -0.40
N PHE A 98 -14.34 -6.13 0.35
CA PHE A 98 -13.84 -6.33 1.70
C PHE A 98 -15.01 -6.62 2.66
N VAL A 99 -15.44 -7.89 2.75
CA VAL A 99 -16.51 -8.30 3.66
C VAL A 99 -15.93 -8.45 5.06
N ARG A 100 -16.39 -7.59 5.98
CA ARG A 100 -16.08 -7.75 7.41
C ARG A 100 -16.57 -9.12 7.89
N PRO A 101 -15.73 -9.98 8.48
CA PRO A 101 -16.21 -11.24 9.04
C PRO A 101 -17.25 -10.93 10.12
N LYS A 102 -18.44 -11.55 10.01
CA LYS A 102 -19.51 -11.43 11.01
C LYS A 102 -18.93 -11.85 12.36
N LYS A 103 -19.04 -10.95 13.35
CA LYS A 103 -18.67 -11.22 14.75
C LYS A 103 -19.37 -12.53 15.16
N LYS A 104 -18.61 -13.58 15.51
CA LYS A 104 -19.20 -14.79 16.11
C LYS A 104 -19.89 -14.33 17.40
N LYS A 105 -21.19 -14.63 17.51
CA LYS A 105 -21.98 -14.46 18.73
C LYS A 105 -21.42 -15.35 19.83
#